data_AF-A0A350QWS5-F1
#
_entry.id   AF-A0A350QWS5-F1
#
_cell.length_a   1.000
_cell.length_b   1.000
_cell.length_c   1.000
_cell.angle_alpha   90.00
_cell.angle_beta   90.00
_cell.angle_gamma   90.00
#
_symmetry.space_group_name_H-M   'P 1'
#
loop_
_entity.id
_entity.type
_entity.pdbx_description
1 polymer ?
#
loop_
_entity_poly.entity_id
_entity_poly.type
_entity_poly.pdbx_seq_one_letter_code
_entity_poly.pdbx_strand_id
1 'polypeptide(L)'
;MIGLSGSIQFVTSSMERFSVRAHASVNKILSSGDPVRRARHENDAGAISLAAKLSFDSAAKRNSISSFQNAISFMQLQESALNQADRIYQEMISLASLASDPSANQENRHLLGQQFESLRQQSLDLNQSTFNDRYLFDELAASTDYTVDFASGLTNATPATISGSPKVWEVTKDVLYNTGKMTIDVNSGTAGDR
;
A
#
# COMPACT_ATOMS: atom_id res chain seq x y z
N MET A 1 35.56 39.52 -64.79
CA MET A 1 36.21 39.57 -63.46
C MET A 1 35.19 39.11 -62.42
N ILE A 2 35.04 37.78 -62.27
CA ILE A 2 34.18 37.20 -61.21
C ILE A 2 35.04 37.24 -59.96
N GLY A 3 34.83 38.28 -59.16
CA GLY A 3 35.78 38.74 -58.15
C GLY A 3 35.99 37.75 -57.00
N LEU A 4 37.19 37.78 -56.44
CA LEU A 4 37.60 37.08 -55.21
C LEU A 4 36.55 37.10 -54.07
N SER A 5 35.70 38.14 -54.04
CA SER A 5 34.58 38.27 -53.10
C SER A 5 33.58 37.10 -53.18
N GLY A 6 33.23 36.63 -54.37
CA GLY A 6 32.28 35.52 -54.55
C GLY A 6 32.84 34.17 -54.07
N SER A 7 34.14 33.94 -54.29
CA SER A 7 34.84 32.75 -53.77
C SER A 7 34.99 32.78 -52.25
N ILE A 8 35.22 33.96 -51.65
CA ILE A 8 35.29 34.11 -50.19
C ILE A 8 33.91 33.86 -49.57
N GLN A 9 32.84 34.44 -50.13
CA GLN A 9 31.46 34.21 -49.68
C GLN A 9 31.05 32.74 -49.78
N PHE A 10 31.49 32.04 -50.83
CA PHE A 10 31.26 30.60 -50.95
C PHE A 10 31.97 29.81 -49.85
N VAL A 11 33.24 30.11 -49.57
CA VAL A 11 34.03 29.46 -48.51
C VAL A 11 33.47 29.75 -47.12
N THR A 12 33.08 30.98 -46.82
CA THR A 12 32.42 31.30 -45.53
C THR A 12 31.10 30.56 -45.39
N SER A 13 30.27 30.52 -46.44
CA SER A 13 28.99 29.80 -46.39
C SER A 13 29.16 28.28 -46.27
N SER A 14 30.24 27.70 -46.81
CA SER A 14 30.52 26.28 -46.69
C SER A 14 31.11 25.95 -45.32
N MET A 15 31.96 26.81 -44.76
CA MET A 15 32.47 26.73 -43.39
C MET A 15 31.35 26.87 -42.35
N GLU A 16 30.41 27.81 -42.52
CA GLU A 16 29.24 27.95 -41.65
C GLU A 16 28.40 26.67 -41.65
N ARG A 17 28.07 26.15 -42.84
CA ARG A 17 27.32 24.88 -42.97
C ARG A 17 28.07 23.69 -42.38
N PHE A 18 29.39 23.64 -42.56
CA PHE A 18 30.22 22.60 -41.95
C PHE A 18 30.21 22.69 -40.43
N SER A 19 30.41 23.89 -39.86
CA SER A 19 30.38 24.11 -38.41
C SER A 19 29.04 23.73 -37.80
N VAL A 20 27.91 24.13 -38.41
CA VAL A 20 26.56 23.77 -37.95
C VAL A 20 26.36 22.25 -37.96
N ARG A 21 26.82 21.56 -39.01
CA ARG A 21 26.74 20.09 -39.10
C ARG A 21 27.64 19.40 -38.08
N ALA A 22 28.84 19.92 -37.83
CA ALA A 22 29.76 19.42 -36.81
C ALA A 22 29.20 19.61 -35.40
N HIS A 23 28.61 20.77 -35.11
CA HIS A 23 27.93 21.02 -33.83
C HIS A 23 26.73 20.10 -33.63
N ALA A 24 25.93 19.88 -34.68
CA ALA A 24 24.79 18.97 -34.63
C ALA A 24 25.23 17.50 -34.40
N SER A 25 26.30 17.04 -35.06
CA SER A 25 26.81 15.68 -34.86
C SER A 25 27.43 15.48 -33.47
N VAL A 26 28.17 16.46 -32.97
CA VAL A 26 28.70 16.46 -31.59
C VAL A 26 27.56 16.41 -30.57
N ASN A 27 26.54 17.24 -30.73
CA ASN A 27 25.37 17.23 -29.86
C ASN A 27 24.56 15.93 -29.94
N LYS A 28 24.50 15.27 -31.11
CA LYS A 28 23.87 13.94 -31.29
C LYS A 28 24.63 12.84 -30.57
N ILE A 29 25.96 12.87 -30.60
CA ILE A 29 26.81 11.92 -29.85
C ILE A 29 26.66 12.17 -28.35
N LEU A 30 26.69 13.45 -27.94
CA LEU A 30 26.53 13.84 -26.54
C LEU A 30 25.13 13.52 -25.99
N SER A 31 24.09 13.57 -26.83
CA SER A 31 22.72 13.19 -26.48
C SER A 31 22.40 11.72 -26.71
N SER A 32 23.38 10.87 -27.04
CA SER A 32 23.16 9.44 -27.31
C SER A 32 22.54 8.64 -26.14
N GLY A 33 22.55 9.19 -24.92
CA GLY A 33 21.84 8.63 -23.76
C GLY A 33 20.38 9.07 -23.60
N ASP A 34 19.92 10.10 -24.31
CA ASP A 34 18.60 10.71 -24.12
C ASP A 34 17.85 10.79 -25.47
N PRO A 35 16.89 9.87 -25.72
CA PRO A 35 16.13 9.83 -26.97
C PRO A 35 15.33 11.12 -27.21
N VAL A 36 14.91 11.83 -26.15
CA VAL A 36 14.17 13.11 -26.25
C VAL A 36 15.11 14.21 -26.73
N ARG A 37 16.33 14.27 -26.20
CA ARG A 37 17.34 15.25 -26.64
C ARG A 37 17.79 15.00 -28.07
N ARG A 38 17.92 13.74 -28.50
CA ARG A 38 18.19 13.40 -29.92
C ARG A 38 17.06 13.86 -30.84
N ALA A 39 15.81 13.56 -30.50
CA ALA A 39 14.66 13.94 -31.32
C ALA A 39 14.48 15.47 -31.40
N ARG A 40 14.85 16.21 -30.34
CA ARG A 40 14.90 17.68 -30.33
C ARG A 40 15.89 18.26 -31.35
N HIS A 41 16.99 17.56 -31.64
CA HIS A 41 17.95 17.98 -32.66
C HIS A 41 17.49 17.67 -34.10
N GLU A 42 16.62 16.68 -34.26
CA GLU A 42 16.05 16.29 -35.56
C GLU A 42 14.78 17.10 -35.93
N ASN A 43 14.32 18.00 -35.03
CA ASN A 43 13.13 18.87 -35.18
C ASN A 43 11.82 18.12 -35.51
N ASP A 44 11.78 16.81 -35.26
CA ASP A 44 10.57 16.01 -35.43
C ASP A 44 9.77 16.01 -34.13
N ALA A 45 8.76 16.88 -34.07
CA ALA A 45 7.83 16.98 -32.94
C ALA A 45 7.12 15.64 -32.62
N GLY A 46 6.90 14.79 -33.63
CA GLY A 46 6.35 13.44 -33.47
C GLY A 46 7.33 12.51 -32.77
N ALA A 47 8.59 12.48 -33.22
CA ALA A 47 9.63 11.68 -32.57
C ALA A 47 9.92 12.13 -31.13
N ILE A 48 9.87 13.45 -30.85
CA ILE A 48 10.05 14.00 -29.50
C ILE A 48 8.92 13.55 -28.57
N SER A 49 7.67 13.63 -29.02
CA SER A 49 6.51 13.23 -28.20
C SER A 49 6.51 11.72 -27.93
N LEU A 50 6.87 10.89 -28.92
CA LEU A 50 7.01 9.45 -28.75
C LEU A 50 8.15 9.11 -27.78
N ALA A 51 9.31 9.76 -27.92
CA ALA A 51 10.44 9.56 -27.02
C ALA A 51 10.09 9.98 -25.59
N ALA A 52 9.41 11.11 -25.41
CA ALA A 52 8.96 11.58 -24.10
C ALA A 52 7.96 10.62 -23.46
N LYS A 53 7.00 10.11 -24.25
CA LYS A 53 6.05 9.08 -23.81
C LYS A 53 6.79 7.81 -23.38
N LEU A 54 7.74 7.31 -24.18
CA LEU A 54 8.50 6.11 -23.85
C LEU A 54 9.34 6.30 -22.57
N SER A 55 9.95 7.47 -22.39
CA SER A 55 10.69 7.81 -21.17
C SER A 55 9.76 7.86 -19.94
N PHE A 56 8.58 8.45 -20.09
CA PHE A 56 7.55 8.46 -19.04
C PHE A 56 7.07 7.04 -18.73
N ASP A 57 6.72 6.26 -19.74
CA ASP A 57 6.27 4.87 -19.60
C ASP A 57 7.36 4.02 -18.91
N SER A 58 8.63 4.23 -19.24
CA SER A 58 9.76 3.57 -18.58
C SER A 58 9.87 3.97 -17.11
N ALA A 59 9.74 5.25 -16.78
CA ALA A 59 9.75 5.73 -15.39
C ALA A 59 8.56 5.18 -14.59
N ALA A 60 7.35 5.21 -15.18
CA ALA A 60 6.15 4.65 -14.58
C ALA A 60 6.29 3.14 -14.32
N LYS A 61 6.85 2.39 -15.28
CA LYS A 61 7.16 0.95 -15.12
C LYS A 61 8.17 0.72 -14.00
N ARG A 62 9.25 1.51 -13.92
CA ARG A 62 10.25 1.39 -12.83
C ARG A 62 9.62 1.63 -11.46
N ASN A 63 8.77 2.64 -11.34
CA ASN A 63 8.05 2.92 -10.09
C ASN A 63 7.13 1.75 -9.73
N SER A 64 6.40 1.21 -10.71
CA SER A 64 5.52 0.04 -10.51
C SER A 64 6.31 -1.20 -10.08
N ILE A 65 7.49 -1.46 -10.64
CA ILE A 65 8.37 -2.57 -10.24
C ILE A 65 8.76 -2.43 -8.77
N SER A 66 9.14 -1.22 -8.31
CA SER A 66 9.46 -0.99 -6.90
C SER A 66 8.26 -1.27 -5.99
N SER A 67 7.07 -0.82 -6.36
CA SER A 67 5.84 -1.14 -5.61
C SER A 67 5.56 -2.65 -5.56
N PHE A 68 5.76 -3.36 -6.67
CA PHE A 68 5.60 -4.81 -6.70
C PHE A 68 6.64 -5.54 -5.86
N GLN A 69 7.89 -5.07 -5.86
CA GLN A 69 8.93 -5.63 -4.99
C GLN A 69 8.55 -5.49 -3.51
N ASN A 70 8.07 -4.32 -3.10
CA ASN A 70 7.59 -4.11 -1.73
C ASN A 70 6.41 -5.03 -1.41
N ALA A 71 5.47 -5.21 -2.34
CA ALA A 71 4.35 -6.13 -2.17
C ALA A 71 4.81 -7.60 -2.06
N ILE A 72 5.77 -8.03 -2.89
CA ILE A 72 6.36 -9.37 -2.82
C ILE A 72 7.06 -9.58 -1.48
N SER A 73 7.87 -8.63 -1.02
CA SER A 73 8.52 -8.71 0.29
C SER A 73 7.51 -8.81 1.43
N PHE A 74 6.40 -8.07 1.34
CA PHE A 74 5.31 -8.17 2.31
C PHE A 74 4.64 -9.55 2.29
N MET A 75 4.32 -10.08 1.10
CA MET A 75 3.73 -11.42 0.94
C MET A 75 4.67 -12.53 1.45
N GLN A 76 5.97 -12.41 1.23
CA GLN A 76 6.96 -13.37 1.73
C GLN A 76 7.02 -13.37 3.27
N LEU A 77 6.90 -12.20 3.89
CA LEU A 77 6.82 -12.09 5.35
C LEU A 77 5.52 -12.69 5.87
N GLN A 78 4.39 -12.44 5.20
CA GLN A 78 3.12 -13.09 5.52
C GLN A 78 3.21 -14.61 5.41
N GLU A 79 3.80 -15.14 4.34
CA GLU A 79 4.01 -16.58 4.16
C GLU A 79 4.91 -17.16 5.26
N SER A 80 6.01 -16.48 5.60
CA SER A 80 6.89 -16.89 6.70
C SER A 80 6.18 -16.91 8.05
N ALA A 81 5.33 -15.92 8.32
CA ALA A 81 4.52 -15.87 9.53
C ALA A 81 3.44 -16.97 9.54
N LEU A 82 2.77 -17.24 8.41
CA LEU A 82 1.81 -18.35 8.29
C LEU A 82 2.48 -19.72 8.51
N ASN A 83 3.68 -19.92 7.98
CA ASN A 83 4.46 -21.14 8.20
C ASN A 83 4.86 -21.31 9.68
N GLN A 84 5.09 -20.21 10.40
CA GLN A 84 5.32 -20.25 11.85
C GLN A 84 4.03 -20.59 12.60
N ALA A 85 2.90 -19.99 12.21
CA ALA A 85 1.59 -20.31 12.77
C ALA A 85 1.26 -21.79 12.62
N ASP A 86 1.46 -22.36 11.43
CA ASP A 86 1.23 -23.80 11.16
C ASP A 86 2.03 -24.70 12.12
N ARG A 87 3.31 -24.39 12.35
CA ARG A 87 4.15 -25.13 13.32
C ARG A 87 3.60 -25.05 14.74
N ILE A 88 3.22 -23.84 15.19
CA ILE A 88 2.61 -23.65 16.52
C ILE A 88 1.35 -24.50 16.64
N TYR A 89 0.47 -24.48 15.63
CA TYR A 89 -0.75 -25.29 15.64
C TYR A 89 -0.49 -26.80 15.62
N GLN A 90 0.51 -27.27 14.86
CA GLN A 90 0.90 -28.69 14.87
C GLN A 90 1.41 -29.14 16.24
N GLU A 91 2.20 -28.31 16.92
CA GLU A 91 2.64 -28.57 18.29
C GLU A 91 1.46 -28.58 19.27
N MET A 92 0.54 -27.62 19.15
CA MET A 92 -0.69 -27.58 19.95
C MET A 92 -1.54 -28.85 19.76
N ILE A 93 -1.67 -29.35 18.53
CA ILE A 93 -2.38 -30.62 18.24
C ILE A 93 -1.66 -31.80 18.89
N SER A 94 -0.33 -31.85 18.82
CA SER A 94 0.47 -32.91 19.45
C SER A 94 0.29 -32.91 20.97
N LEU A 95 0.37 -31.73 21.60
CA LEU A 95 0.15 -31.56 23.04
C LEU A 95 -1.28 -31.97 23.43
N ALA A 96 -2.29 -31.57 22.64
CA ALA A 96 -3.68 -31.94 22.88
C ALA A 96 -3.90 -33.47 22.76
N SER A 97 -3.27 -34.11 21.78
CA SER A 97 -3.31 -35.58 21.61
C SER A 97 -2.68 -36.28 22.81
N LEU A 98 -1.54 -35.79 23.30
CA LEU A 98 -0.85 -36.36 24.46
C LEU A 98 -1.65 -36.15 25.76
N ALA A 99 -2.29 -34.99 25.91
CA ALA A 99 -3.14 -34.69 27.06
C ALA A 99 -4.46 -35.49 27.06
N SER A 100 -4.92 -35.93 25.88
CA SER A 100 -6.13 -36.74 25.71
C SER A 100 -5.94 -38.21 26.07
N ASP A 101 -4.69 -38.66 26.30
CA ASP A 101 -4.42 -40.03 26.74
C ASP A 101 -5.03 -40.27 28.15
N PRO A 102 -5.97 -41.21 28.30
CA PRO A 102 -6.62 -41.48 29.58
C PRO A 102 -5.67 -42.05 30.63
N SER A 103 -4.53 -42.62 30.21
CA SER A 103 -3.49 -43.17 31.11
C SER A 103 -2.53 -42.12 31.67
N ALA A 104 -2.59 -40.87 31.18
CA ALA A 104 -1.70 -39.80 31.60
C ALA A 104 -1.94 -39.36 33.05
N ASN A 105 -0.85 -39.11 33.78
CA ASN A 105 -0.90 -38.55 35.13
C ASN A 105 -1.52 -37.13 35.12
N GLN A 106 -2.30 -36.79 36.16
CA GLN A 106 -2.93 -35.48 36.33
C GLN A 106 -1.92 -34.33 36.29
N GLU A 107 -0.75 -34.51 36.91
CA GLU A 107 0.33 -33.51 36.92
C GLU A 107 0.91 -33.28 35.51
N ASN A 108 1.10 -34.35 34.75
CA ASN A 108 1.53 -34.24 33.35
C ASN A 108 0.48 -33.53 32.49
N ARG A 109 -0.81 -33.82 32.67
CA ARG A 109 -1.90 -33.11 31.96
C ARG A 109 -1.90 -31.62 32.27
N HIS A 110 -1.63 -31.22 33.52
CA HIS A 110 -1.52 -29.82 33.89
C HIS A 110 -0.34 -29.12 33.19
N LEU A 111 0.84 -29.75 33.17
CA LEU A 111 2.02 -29.21 32.48
C LEU A 111 1.79 -29.07 30.96
N LEU A 112 1.17 -30.06 30.32
CA LEU A 112 0.80 -29.99 28.90
C LEU A 112 -0.20 -28.87 28.62
N GLY A 113 -1.17 -28.66 29.52
CA GLY A 113 -2.11 -27.54 29.43
C GLY A 113 -1.42 -26.17 29.52
N GLN A 114 -0.41 -26.02 30.40
CA GLN A 114 0.38 -24.79 30.48
C GLN A 114 1.19 -24.54 29.21
N GLN A 115 1.79 -25.58 28.63
CA GLN A 115 2.50 -25.47 27.35
C GLN A 115 1.56 -25.08 26.22
N PHE A 116 0.37 -25.67 26.16
CA PHE A 116 -0.66 -25.32 25.18
C PHE A 116 -1.09 -23.86 25.31
N GLU A 117 -1.31 -23.36 26.53
CA GLU A 117 -1.68 -21.96 26.75
C GLU A 117 -0.56 -21.00 26.34
N SER A 118 0.70 -21.36 26.59
CA SER A 118 1.85 -20.58 26.10
C SER A 118 1.89 -20.53 24.57
N LEU A 119 1.68 -21.66 23.89
CA LEU A 119 1.61 -21.70 22.42
C LEU A 119 0.41 -20.91 21.88
N ARG A 120 -0.73 -20.95 22.57
CA ARG A 120 -1.90 -20.13 22.24
C ARG A 120 -1.55 -18.65 22.29
N GLN A 121 -0.85 -18.21 23.34
CA GLN A 121 -0.41 -16.82 23.46
C GLN A 121 0.56 -16.43 22.33
N GLN A 122 1.53 -17.29 22.01
CA GLN A 122 2.45 -17.06 20.89
C GLN A 122 1.72 -16.95 19.54
N SER A 123 0.64 -17.72 19.33
CA SER A 123 -0.20 -17.61 18.13
C SER A 123 -0.92 -16.26 18.05
N LEU A 124 -1.45 -15.76 19.18
CA LEU A 124 -2.07 -14.44 19.27
C LEU A 124 -1.06 -13.32 19.01
N ASP A 125 0.14 -13.43 19.57
CA ASP A 125 1.22 -12.46 19.36
C ASP A 125 1.66 -12.43 17.89
N LEU A 126 1.67 -13.59 17.22
CA LEU A 126 1.98 -13.69 15.80
C LEU A 126 0.90 -13.05 14.90
N ASN A 127 -0.37 -13.11 15.30
CA ASN A 127 -1.46 -12.40 14.62
C ASN A 127 -1.24 -10.87 14.67
N GLN A 128 -0.74 -10.36 15.80
CA GLN A 128 -0.45 -8.93 16.00
C GLN A 128 0.87 -8.46 15.38
N SER A 129 1.60 -9.33 14.68
CA SER A 129 2.89 -9.00 14.06
C SER A 129 2.76 -7.90 13.01
N THR A 130 3.69 -6.94 13.03
CA THR A 130 3.70 -5.76 12.13
C THR A 130 4.94 -5.71 11.24
N PHE A 131 4.77 -5.24 10.01
CA PHE A 131 5.86 -4.85 9.11
C PHE A 131 5.67 -3.41 8.64
N ASN A 132 6.68 -2.55 8.88
CA ASN A 132 6.61 -1.11 8.57
C ASN A 132 5.31 -0.45 9.09
N ASP A 133 4.99 -0.69 10.37
CA ASP A 133 3.81 -0.18 11.07
C ASP A 133 2.45 -0.61 10.49
N ARG A 134 2.44 -1.63 9.62
CA ARG A 134 1.21 -2.28 9.14
C ARG A 134 1.14 -3.69 9.68
N TYR A 135 -0.03 -4.09 10.18
CA TYR A 135 -0.28 -5.46 10.58
C TYR A 135 -0.12 -6.40 9.37
N LEU A 136 0.57 -7.52 9.59
CA LEU A 136 0.72 -8.58 8.58
C LEU A 136 -0.62 -9.28 8.35
N PHE A 137 -1.41 -9.44 9.40
CA PHE A 137 -2.73 -10.05 9.38
C PHE A 137 -3.75 -9.05 9.92
N ASP A 138 -4.12 -8.09 9.08
CA ASP A 138 -5.17 -7.13 9.42
C ASP A 138 -6.54 -7.75 9.12
N GLU A 139 -7.34 -7.98 10.17
CA GLU A 139 -8.74 -8.43 10.02
C GLU A 139 -9.58 -7.40 9.22
N LEU A 140 -9.19 -6.13 9.24
CA LEU A 140 -9.89 -5.04 8.55
C LEU A 140 -9.46 -4.89 7.08
N ALA A 141 -8.31 -5.43 6.65
CA ALA A 141 -7.87 -5.31 5.26
C ALA A 141 -8.76 -6.08 4.27
N ALA A 142 -9.48 -7.10 4.75
CA ALA A 142 -10.51 -7.82 4.00
C ALA A 142 -11.93 -7.30 4.28
N SER A 143 -12.08 -6.35 5.20
CA SER A 143 -13.36 -5.80 5.60
C SER A 143 -13.75 -4.65 4.67
N THR A 144 -14.86 -4.81 3.97
CA THR A 144 -15.57 -3.65 3.39
C THR A 144 -16.00 -2.75 4.54
N ASP A 145 -15.54 -1.50 4.55
CA ASP A 145 -15.98 -0.52 5.55
C ASP A 145 -17.50 -0.29 5.45
N TYR A 146 -18.26 -0.86 6.38
CA TYR A 146 -19.68 -0.54 6.54
C TYR A 146 -19.81 0.67 7.44
N THR A 147 -20.19 1.81 6.86
CA THR A 147 -20.59 2.97 7.64
C THR A 147 -21.93 2.66 8.31
N VAL A 148 -21.91 2.34 9.60
CA VAL A 148 -23.12 2.21 10.41
C VAL A 148 -23.49 3.58 10.92
N ASP A 149 -24.47 4.20 10.25
CA ASP A 149 -25.04 5.46 10.72
C ASP A 149 -26.12 5.20 11.79
N PHE A 150 -25.84 5.66 13.00
CA PHE A 150 -26.78 5.63 14.12
C PHE A 150 -27.78 6.79 14.07
N ALA A 151 -27.54 7.85 13.28
CA ALA A 151 -28.43 9.01 13.15
C ALA A 151 -29.67 8.75 12.29
N SER A 152 -29.57 7.84 11.30
CA SER A 152 -30.69 7.35 10.46
C SER A 152 -31.68 6.46 11.24
N GLY A 153 -32.18 6.97 12.37
CA GLY A 153 -33.00 6.24 13.34
C GLY A 153 -33.36 7.05 14.59
N LEU A 154 -32.71 8.18 14.88
CA LEU A 154 -33.14 9.10 15.94
C LEU A 154 -34.13 10.13 15.36
N THR A 155 -35.31 9.66 14.94
CA THR A 155 -36.42 10.55 14.55
C THR A 155 -37.54 10.44 15.59
N ASN A 156 -38.38 11.48 15.72
CA ASN A 156 -39.57 11.44 16.60
C ASN A 156 -40.56 10.30 16.27
N ALA A 157 -40.37 9.59 15.15
CA ALA A 157 -41.21 8.48 14.70
C ALA A 157 -40.65 7.08 15.03
N THR A 158 -39.41 6.98 15.52
CA THR A 158 -38.79 5.70 15.88
C THR A 158 -39.27 5.28 17.27
N PRO A 159 -39.83 4.07 17.46
CA PRO A 159 -40.35 3.66 18.76
C PRO A 159 -39.20 3.59 19.78
N ALA A 160 -39.34 4.36 20.86
CA ALA A 160 -38.37 4.41 21.94
C ALA A 160 -38.38 3.09 22.74
N THR A 161 -37.27 2.36 22.75
CA THR A 161 -37.00 1.44 23.86
C THR A 161 -36.58 2.29 25.05
N ILE A 162 -37.57 2.77 25.81
CA ILE A 162 -37.34 3.57 27.01
C ILE A 162 -36.92 2.62 28.13
N SER A 163 -35.65 2.66 28.53
CA SER A 163 -35.16 1.95 29.70
C SER A 163 -34.50 2.92 30.68
N GLY A 164 -34.81 2.78 31.98
CA GLY A 164 -34.21 3.56 33.06
C GLY A 164 -34.81 4.96 33.32
N SER A 165 -34.44 5.52 34.47
CA SER A 165 -34.68 6.93 34.88
C SER A 165 -33.32 7.60 35.05
N PRO A 166 -33.01 8.68 34.30
CA PRO A 166 -33.84 9.41 33.33
C PRO A 166 -34.05 8.66 32.00
N LYS A 167 -35.14 8.98 31.29
CA LYS A 167 -35.52 8.35 30.03
C LYS A 167 -34.54 8.75 28.92
N VAL A 168 -33.79 7.80 28.38
CA VAL A 168 -32.88 8.00 27.25
C VAL A 168 -33.43 7.32 25.99
N TRP A 169 -33.16 7.92 24.82
CA TRP A 169 -33.45 7.32 23.53
C TRP A 169 -32.27 6.41 23.15
N GLU A 170 -32.53 5.13 22.96
CA GLU A 170 -31.52 4.13 22.61
C GLU A 170 -31.78 3.60 21.19
N VAL A 171 -30.74 3.59 20.36
CA VAL A 171 -30.74 2.92 19.05
C VAL A 171 -29.58 1.94 19.03
N THR A 172 -29.91 0.65 19.04
CA THR A 172 -28.93 -0.43 18.90
C THR A 172 -28.85 -0.84 17.44
N LYS A 173 -27.66 -0.77 16.84
CA LYS A 173 -27.38 -1.38 15.52
C LYS A 173 -26.18 -2.30 15.67
N ASP A 174 -26.25 -3.43 14.96
CA ASP A 174 -25.12 -4.34 14.85
C ASP A 174 -24.04 -3.71 13.98
N VAL A 175 -22.80 -3.72 14.47
CA VAL A 175 -21.63 -3.17 13.80
C VAL A 175 -20.82 -4.23 13.07
N LEU A 176 -21.24 -5.51 13.09
CA LEU A 176 -20.62 -6.67 12.41
C LEU A 176 -19.15 -6.97 12.79
N TYR A 177 -18.47 -6.08 13.48
CA TYR A 177 -17.04 -6.17 13.85
C TYR A 177 -16.85 -6.02 15.36
N ASN A 178 -15.83 -6.69 15.91
CA ASN A 178 -15.49 -6.62 17.34
C ASN A 178 -14.62 -5.39 17.68
N THR A 179 -13.90 -4.85 16.69
CA THR A 179 -13.04 -3.68 16.85
C THR A 179 -13.39 -2.60 15.82
N GLY A 180 -13.19 -1.33 16.17
CA GLY A 180 -13.46 -0.21 15.28
C GLY A 180 -13.28 1.14 15.94
N LYS A 181 -13.29 2.21 15.13
CA LYS A 181 -13.26 3.59 15.62
C LYS A 181 -14.67 4.18 15.61
N MET A 182 -15.23 4.43 16.79
CA MET A 182 -16.48 5.18 16.93
C MET A 182 -16.19 6.68 16.89
N THR A 183 -16.89 7.42 16.03
CA THR A 183 -16.86 8.89 16.00
C THR A 183 -18.26 9.40 16.30
N ILE A 184 -18.40 10.21 17.35
CA ILE A 184 -19.66 10.84 17.73
C ILE A 184 -19.54 12.32 17.40
N ASP A 185 -20.40 12.80 16.50
CA ASP A 185 -20.56 14.24 16.31
C ASP A 185 -21.66 14.73 17.26
N VAL A 186 -21.25 15.49 18.27
CA VAL A 186 -22.19 16.10 19.22
C VAL A 186 -22.44 17.55 18.82
N ASN A 187 -23.63 17.83 18.30
CA ASN A 187 -24.11 19.20 18.17
C ASN A 187 -24.63 19.66 19.54
N SER A 188 -23.73 20.13 20.41
CA SER A 188 -24.14 20.94 21.55
C SER A 188 -24.72 22.23 20.98
N GLY A 189 -26.04 22.38 20.98
CA GLY A 189 -26.68 23.65 20.64
C GLY A 189 -26.11 24.81 21.49
N THR A 190 -26.54 26.04 21.22
CA THR A 190 -26.09 27.27 21.90
C THR A 190 -26.26 27.31 23.43
N ALA A 191 -26.77 26.26 24.06
CA ALA A 191 -26.79 26.07 25.49
C ALA A 191 -25.67 25.10 25.90
N GLY A 192 -24.61 25.65 26.50
CA GLY A 192 -23.55 24.84 27.08
C GLY A 192 -24.09 23.90 28.16
N ASP A 193 -23.65 22.65 28.12
CA ASP A 193 -23.93 21.64 29.15
C ASP A 193 -23.51 22.17 30.53
N ARG A 194 -24.41 22.01 31.51
CA ARG A 194 -24.09 22.03 32.94
C ARG A 194 -24.51 20.69 33.53
#